data_AF-A0A7S2F5I0-F1
#
_entry.id   AF-A0A7S2F5I0-F1
#
_cell.length_a   1.000
_cell.length_b   1.000
_cell.length_c   1.000
_cell.angle_alpha   90.00
_cell.angle_beta   90.00
_cell.angle_gamma   90.00
#
_symmetry.space_group_name_H-M   'P 1'
#
loop_
_entity.id
_entity.type
_entity.pdbx_description
1 polymer ?
#
loop_
_entity_poly.entity_id
_entity_poly.type
_entity_poly.pdbx_seq_one_letter_code
_entity_poly.pdbx_strand_id
1 'polypeptide(L)'
;RRAGGQIYTAVLQRIDSGGCIRGEEATERFFRICCEHAVQRSLSEMQQGSGDDEGRDRQGEDQQEASDQAASSMNWAAIDSFTRLILLLMKAADKAEMLTRALAAIGQELMKDAAMKERQFNQRPYFRILLNLLMDVNSPDPNFEHATFQLLSAFCNAFHACNPLRVPNFAFAWLELISNRMFMPKLLMVKQQRGW
;
A
#
# COMPACT_ATOMS: atom_id res chain seq x y z
N ARG A 1 -19.97 18.00 1.12
CA ARG A 1 -19.61 17.01 2.17
C ARG A 1 -20.67 15.89 2.38
N ARG A 2 -21.98 16.12 2.19
CA ARG A 2 -23.02 15.08 2.38
C ARG A 2 -23.04 13.95 1.34
N ALA A 3 -22.74 14.23 0.06
CA ALA A 3 -22.77 13.21 -1.01
C ALA A 3 -21.69 12.13 -0.86
N GLY A 4 -20.48 12.48 -0.39
CA GLY A 4 -19.40 11.51 -0.19
C GLY A 4 -19.73 10.48 0.87
N GLY A 5 -20.33 10.89 1.99
CA GLY A 5 -20.75 9.98 3.06
C GLY A 5 -21.73 8.92 2.59
N GLN A 6 -22.72 9.30 1.77
CA GLN A 6 -23.71 8.36 1.22
C GLN A 6 -23.09 7.32 0.29
N ILE A 7 -22.11 7.71 -0.51
CA ILE A 7 -21.38 6.77 -1.39
C ILE A 7 -20.59 5.77 -0.56
N TYR A 8 -19.89 6.22 0.49
CA TYR A 8 -19.14 5.32 1.37
C TYR A 8 -20.06 4.35 2.13
N THR A 9 -21.20 4.81 2.62
CA THR A 9 -22.19 3.92 3.26
C THR A 9 -22.73 2.87 2.28
N ALA A 10 -23.03 3.26 1.03
CA ALA A 10 -23.49 2.32 0.01
C ALA A 10 -22.41 1.28 -0.36
N VAL A 11 -21.13 1.69 -0.40
CA VAL A 11 -20.00 0.77 -0.61
C VAL A 11 -19.88 -0.21 0.55
N LEU A 12 -19.93 0.26 1.80
CA LEU A 12 -19.87 -0.60 2.98
C LEU A 12 -21.04 -1.59 3.04
N GLN A 13 -22.26 -1.15 2.71
CA GLN A 13 -23.43 -2.02 2.61
C GLN A 13 -23.26 -3.09 1.53
N ARG A 14 -22.68 -2.73 0.39
CA ARG A 14 -22.39 -3.71 -0.67
C ARG A 14 -21.38 -4.75 -0.22
N ILE A 15 -20.30 -4.33 0.45
CA ILE A 15 -19.26 -5.24 0.94
C ILE A 15 -19.83 -6.19 2.02
N ASP A 16 -20.70 -5.69 2.90
CA ASP A 16 -21.37 -6.51 3.91
C ASP A 16 -22.38 -7.50 3.29
N SER A 17 -23.19 -7.03 2.33
CA SER A 17 -24.14 -7.88 1.61
C SER A 17 -23.47 -8.97 0.76
N GLY A 18 -22.27 -8.70 0.25
CA GLY A 18 -21.45 -9.65 -0.51
C GLY A 18 -20.70 -10.66 0.35
N GLY A 19 -20.83 -10.57 1.68
CA GLY A 19 -20.18 -11.50 2.61
C GLY A 19 -18.65 -11.38 2.66
N CYS A 20 -18.05 -10.38 2.01
CA CYS A 20 -16.60 -10.21 1.92
C CYS A 20 -15.94 -9.97 3.28
N ILE A 21 -16.68 -9.47 4.28
CA ILE A 21 -16.18 -9.22 5.65
C ILE A 21 -16.77 -10.22 6.66
N ARG A 22 -17.56 -11.23 6.22
CA ARG A 22 -18.26 -12.16 7.14
C ARG A 22 -17.36 -13.24 7.76
N GLY A 23 -16.04 -13.13 7.61
CA GLY A 23 -15.05 -14.04 8.20
C GLY A 23 -13.62 -13.58 7.95
N GLU A 24 -12.69 -14.09 8.76
CA GLU A 24 -11.26 -13.76 8.68
C GLU A 24 -10.66 -14.10 7.31
N GLU A 25 -10.84 -15.35 6.87
CA GLU A 25 -10.33 -15.82 5.58
C GLU A 25 -10.91 -15.06 4.37
N ALA A 26 -12.21 -14.75 4.42
CA ALA A 26 -12.88 -13.98 3.37
C ALA A 26 -12.33 -12.54 3.28
N THR A 27 -12.08 -11.92 4.44
CA THR A 27 -11.54 -10.56 4.53
C THR A 27 -10.10 -10.48 4.01
N GLU A 28 -9.25 -11.43 4.39
CA GLU A 28 -7.88 -11.50 3.89
C GLU A 28 -7.83 -11.77 2.38
N ARG A 29 -8.66 -12.69 1.89
CA ARG A 29 -8.78 -12.97 0.46
C ARG A 29 -9.24 -11.73 -0.32
N PHE A 30 -10.19 -10.98 0.23
CA PHE A 30 -10.66 -9.73 -0.36
C PHE A 30 -9.50 -8.72 -0.48
N PHE A 31 -8.76 -8.47 0.59
CA PHE A 31 -7.63 -7.54 0.55
C PHE A 31 -6.53 -7.98 -0.41
N ARG A 32 -6.23 -9.29 -0.48
CA ARG A 32 -5.24 -9.81 -1.43
C ARG A 32 -5.65 -9.54 -2.88
N ILE A 33 -6.89 -9.84 -3.24
CA ILE A 33 -7.42 -9.60 -4.60
C ILE A 33 -7.40 -8.11 -4.93
N CYS A 34 -7.82 -7.25 -3.99
CA CYS A 34 -7.76 -5.80 -4.18
C CYS A 34 -6.32 -5.29 -4.34
N CYS A 35 -5.38 -5.80 -3.56
CA CYS A 35 -3.96 -5.46 -3.64
C CYS A 35 -3.39 -5.86 -5.01
N GLU A 36 -3.61 -7.11 -5.42
CA GLU A 36 -3.17 -7.64 -6.73
C GLU A 36 -3.68 -6.77 -7.89
N HIS A 37 -4.97 -6.46 -7.92
CA HIS A 37 -5.54 -5.61 -8.97
C HIS A 37 -5.02 -4.16 -8.93
N ALA A 38 -4.85 -3.59 -7.75
CA ALA A 38 -4.30 -2.23 -7.62
C ALA A 38 -2.85 -2.16 -8.15
N VAL A 39 -2.03 -3.17 -7.82
CA VAL A 39 -0.66 -3.30 -8.30
C VAL A 39 -0.64 -3.51 -9.82
N GLN A 40 -1.39 -4.49 -10.34
CA GLN A 40 -1.48 -4.75 -11.78
C GLN A 40 -1.87 -3.50 -12.58
N ARG A 41 -2.87 -2.74 -12.11
CA ARG A 41 -3.34 -1.54 -12.79
C ARG A 41 -2.29 -0.43 -12.79
N SER A 42 -1.58 -0.23 -11.68
CA SER A 42 -0.49 0.75 -11.62
C SER A 42 0.67 0.44 -12.57
N LEU A 43 0.93 -0.85 -12.84
CA LEU A 43 2.03 -1.29 -13.71
C LEU A 43 1.63 -1.39 -15.19
N SER A 44 0.38 -1.75 -15.50
CA SER A 44 -0.08 -1.96 -16.89
C SER A 44 -0.06 -0.68 -17.73
N GLU A 45 -0.31 0.47 -17.12
CA GLU A 45 -0.26 1.77 -17.81
C GLU A 45 1.19 2.20 -18.14
N MET A 46 2.19 1.62 -17.47
CA MET A 46 3.61 1.81 -17.80
C MET A 46 3.99 1.10 -19.12
N GLN A 47 3.39 -0.06 -19.39
CA GLN A 47 3.69 -0.86 -20.58
C GLN A 47 3.06 -0.32 -21.86
N GLN A 48 1.98 0.47 -21.76
CA GLN A 48 1.35 1.13 -22.92
C GLN A 48 2.14 2.35 -23.40
N GLY A 49 2.97 2.97 -22.55
CA GLY A 49 3.82 4.11 -22.93
C GLY A 49 5.10 3.74 -23.68
N SER A 50 5.43 2.44 -23.78
CA SER A 50 6.68 1.95 -24.38
C SER A 50 6.52 1.43 -25.83
N GLY A 51 5.32 1.55 -26.42
CA GLY A 51 4.96 0.87 -27.68
C GLY A 51 5.08 1.67 -28.98
N ASP A 52 5.34 2.99 -28.94
CA ASP A 52 5.26 3.86 -30.13
C ASP A 52 6.55 4.67 -30.39
N ASP A 53 7.72 4.03 -30.41
CA ASP A 53 8.96 4.68 -30.90
C ASP A 53 9.75 3.79 -31.87
N GLU A 54 9.06 3.24 -32.88
CA GLU A 54 9.71 2.81 -34.13
C GLU A 54 9.55 3.90 -35.19
N GLY A 55 10.43 4.91 -35.12
CA GLY A 55 10.72 5.77 -36.28
C GLY A 55 10.88 7.25 -35.98
N ARG A 56 12.03 7.68 -35.44
CA ARG A 56 12.52 9.03 -35.70
C ARG A 56 14.04 9.14 -35.69
N ASP A 57 14.58 9.01 -36.90
CA ASP A 57 15.88 9.54 -37.29
C ASP A 57 15.99 11.06 -36.99
N ARG A 58 17.17 11.46 -36.48
CA ARG A 58 17.82 12.80 -36.50
C ARG A 58 17.81 13.68 -35.23
N GLN A 59 19.03 13.78 -34.67
CA GLN A 59 19.75 14.98 -34.18
C GLN A 59 19.07 15.90 -33.16
N GLY A 60 19.58 15.89 -31.92
CA GLY A 60 19.42 16.98 -30.94
C GLY A 60 19.73 16.53 -29.51
N GLU A 61 20.95 16.76 -29.03
CA GLU A 61 21.45 16.32 -27.70
C GLU A 61 20.91 17.14 -26.49
N ASP A 62 20.01 18.11 -26.68
CA ASP A 62 19.57 19.04 -25.60
C ASP A 62 18.10 18.88 -25.16
N GLN A 63 17.40 17.78 -25.49
CA GLN A 63 16.00 17.56 -25.08
C GLN A 63 15.74 16.27 -24.28
N GLN A 64 16.78 15.50 -23.95
CA GLN A 64 16.64 14.17 -23.34
C GLN A 64 16.21 14.19 -21.85
N GLU A 65 16.37 15.30 -21.11
CA GLU A 65 16.07 15.33 -19.66
C GLU A 65 14.58 15.48 -19.33
N ALA A 66 13.77 15.99 -20.26
CA ALA A 66 12.33 16.19 -20.04
C ALA A 66 11.49 14.95 -20.40
N SER A 67 11.99 14.06 -21.28
CA SER A 67 11.28 12.87 -21.75
C SER A 67 11.30 11.70 -20.76
N ASP A 68 12.33 11.59 -19.91
CA ASP A 68 12.41 10.53 -18.88
C ASP A 68 11.42 10.72 -17.72
N GLN A 69 10.98 11.97 -17.48
CA GLN A 69 10.02 12.25 -16.41
C GLN A 69 8.58 11.93 -16.83
N ALA A 70 8.26 12.01 -18.12
CA ALA A 70 6.91 11.74 -18.65
C ALA A 70 6.63 10.25 -18.88
N ALA A 71 7.65 9.43 -19.18
CA ALA A 71 7.53 7.98 -19.39
C ALA A 71 7.25 7.17 -18.10
N SER A 72 7.20 7.82 -16.93
CA SER A 72 7.23 7.16 -15.61
C SER A 72 6.06 7.51 -14.68
N SER A 73 4.99 8.16 -15.17
CA SER A 73 3.83 8.47 -14.35
C SER A 73 2.96 7.21 -14.13
N MET A 74 3.36 6.37 -13.18
CA MET A 74 2.48 5.31 -12.69
C MET A 74 1.15 5.91 -12.25
N ASN A 75 0.05 5.29 -12.67
CA ASN A 75 -1.26 5.69 -12.24
C ASN A 75 -1.55 5.13 -10.85
N TRP A 76 -1.50 6.03 -9.88
CA TRP A 76 -1.68 5.71 -8.48
C TRP A 76 -3.14 5.67 -8.04
N ALA A 77 -4.10 5.98 -8.92
CA ALA A 77 -5.51 6.11 -8.54
C ALA A 77 -6.08 4.81 -7.95
N ALA A 78 -5.69 3.65 -8.49
CA ALA A 78 -6.13 2.34 -7.98
C ALA A 78 -5.56 2.06 -6.58
N ILE A 79 -4.27 2.36 -6.38
CA ILE A 79 -3.58 2.21 -5.09
C ILE A 79 -4.18 3.15 -4.05
N ASP A 80 -4.34 4.43 -4.38
CA ASP A 80 -4.87 5.43 -3.47
C ASP A 80 -6.34 5.13 -3.12
N SER A 81 -7.12 4.55 -4.04
CA SER A 81 -8.49 4.09 -3.77
C SER A 81 -8.52 2.87 -2.86
N PHE A 82 -7.59 1.92 -3.06
CA PHE A 82 -7.46 0.74 -2.21
C PHE A 82 -7.07 1.10 -0.77
N THR A 83 -6.11 1.99 -0.56
CA THR A 83 -5.71 2.40 0.80
C THR A 83 -6.81 3.20 1.49
N ARG A 84 -7.55 4.04 0.75
CA ARG A 84 -8.76 4.71 1.27
C ARG A 84 -9.85 3.73 1.69
N LEU A 85 -10.04 2.65 0.93
CA LEU A 85 -11.00 1.61 1.29
C LEU A 85 -10.61 0.93 2.61
N ILE A 86 -9.34 0.55 2.77
CA ILE A 86 -8.84 -0.02 4.04
C ILE A 86 -9.09 0.94 5.20
N LEU A 87 -8.77 2.24 5.01
CA LEU A 87 -8.99 3.25 6.04
C LEU A 87 -10.47 3.38 6.44
N LEU A 88 -11.38 3.33 5.47
CA LEU A 88 -12.82 3.34 5.75
C LEU A 88 -13.28 2.10 6.53
N LEU A 89 -12.75 0.92 6.19
CA LEU A 89 -13.05 -0.31 6.89
C LEU A 89 -12.50 -0.30 8.32
N MET A 90 -11.30 0.23 8.53
CA MET A 90 -10.74 0.43 9.87
C MET A 90 -11.63 1.35 10.72
N LYS A 91 -12.22 2.38 10.13
CA LYS A 91 -13.13 3.30 10.84
C LYS A 91 -14.49 2.67 11.16
N ALA A 92 -14.95 1.74 10.33
CA ALA A 92 -16.24 1.06 10.51
C ALA A 92 -16.17 -0.15 11.46
N ALA A 93 -14.98 -0.73 11.65
CA ALA A 93 -14.76 -1.96 12.42
C ALA A 93 -13.66 -1.79 13.49
N ASP A 94 -13.14 -2.90 14.01
CA ASP A 94 -11.93 -2.88 14.83
C ASP A 94 -10.72 -2.44 13.99
N LYS A 95 -10.10 -1.34 14.40
CA LYS A 95 -9.07 -0.64 13.64
C LYS A 95 -7.79 -1.47 13.55
N ALA A 96 -7.39 -2.08 14.66
CA ALA A 96 -6.14 -2.82 14.76
C ALA A 96 -6.25 -4.17 14.08
N GLU A 97 -7.37 -4.87 14.28
CA GLU A 97 -7.64 -6.15 13.61
C GLU A 97 -7.73 -5.97 12.09
N MET A 98 -8.49 -4.97 11.63
CA MET A 98 -8.65 -4.69 10.20
C MET A 98 -7.33 -4.31 9.53
N LEU A 99 -6.53 -3.45 10.17
CA LEU A 99 -5.20 -3.11 9.67
C LEU A 99 -4.28 -4.32 9.63
N THR A 100 -4.27 -5.14 10.68
CA THR A 100 -3.43 -6.34 10.76
C THR A 100 -3.72 -7.30 9.61
N ARG A 101 -5.01 -7.55 9.33
CA ARG A 101 -5.46 -8.37 8.21
C ARG A 101 -5.07 -7.78 6.85
N ALA A 102 -5.26 -6.48 6.67
CA ALA A 102 -4.88 -5.81 5.43
C ALA A 102 -3.37 -5.89 5.20
N LEU A 103 -2.56 -5.63 6.22
CA LEU A 103 -1.09 -5.71 6.14
C LEU A 103 -0.60 -7.14 5.90
N ALA A 104 -1.23 -8.15 6.53
CA ALA A 104 -0.93 -9.55 6.27
C ALA A 104 -1.19 -9.93 4.81
N ALA A 105 -2.36 -9.56 4.27
CA ALA A 105 -2.71 -9.82 2.88
C ALA A 105 -1.78 -9.09 1.89
N ILE A 106 -1.44 -7.82 2.16
CA ILE A 106 -0.49 -7.04 1.35
C ILE A 106 0.91 -7.67 1.41
N GLY A 107 1.37 -8.08 2.59
CA GLY A 107 2.68 -8.72 2.77
C GLY A 107 2.77 -10.06 2.06
N GLN A 108 1.71 -10.87 2.11
CA GLN A 108 1.63 -12.12 1.35
C GLN A 108 1.68 -11.89 -0.15
N GLU A 109 0.92 -10.91 -0.66
CA GLU A 109 0.93 -10.59 -2.09
C GLU A 109 2.29 -10.03 -2.54
N LEU A 110 2.94 -9.20 -1.71
CA LEU A 110 4.30 -8.71 -1.96
C LEU A 110 5.30 -9.86 -2.08
N MET A 111 5.30 -10.78 -1.10
CA MET A 111 6.22 -11.93 -1.11
C MET A 111 5.96 -12.84 -2.31
N LYS A 112 4.70 -13.12 -2.64
CA LYS A 112 4.29 -13.88 -3.82
C LYS A 112 4.77 -13.21 -5.10
N ASP A 113 4.51 -11.92 -5.27
CA ASP A 113 4.85 -11.17 -6.48
C ASP A 113 6.37 -11.07 -6.67
N ALA A 114 7.11 -10.83 -5.59
CA ALA A 114 8.57 -10.80 -5.60
C ALA A 114 9.17 -12.16 -5.98
N ALA A 115 8.60 -13.27 -5.48
CA ALA A 115 9.02 -14.62 -5.83
C ALA A 115 8.67 -14.97 -7.28
N MET A 116 7.51 -14.54 -7.79
CA MET A 116 7.07 -14.85 -9.16
C MET A 116 7.79 -14.03 -10.23
N LYS A 117 8.02 -12.73 -9.99
CA LYS A 117 8.62 -11.81 -10.97
C LYS A 117 10.14 -11.74 -10.88
N GLU A 118 10.71 -12.13 -9.74
CA GLU A 118 12.15 -12.05 -9.47
C GLU A 118 12.75 -10.69 -9.87
N ARG A 119 13.59 -10.66 -10.91
CA ARG A 119 14.26 -9.44 -11.42
C ARG A 119 13.31 -8.40 -11.98
N GLN A 120 12.09 -8.78 -12.36
CA GLN A 120 11.05 -7.89 -12.88
C GLN A 120 10.14 -7.35 -11.77
N PHE A 121 10.39 -7.72 -10.51
CA PHE A 121 9.61 -7.22 -9.38
C PHE A 121 9.76 -5.70 -9.25
N ASN A 122 8.64 -5.00 -9.15
CA ASN A 122 8.61 -3.57 -8.93
C ASN A 122 8.11 -3.27 -7.50
N GLN A 123 8.99 -2.78 -6.65
CA GLN A 123 8.67 -2.45 -5.25
C GLN A 123 7.81 -1.19 -5.08
N ARG A 124 7.73 -0.30 -6.09
CA ARG A 124 7.10 1.04 -5.98
C ARG A 124 5.60 0.97 -5.62
N PRO A 125 4.79 0.08 -6.22
CA PRO A 125 3.38 -0.11 -5.81
C PRO A 125 3.22 -0.48 -4.33
N TYR A 126 3.97 -1.50 -3.87
CA TYR A 126 3.90 -1.98 -2.50
C TYR A 126 4.40 -0.95 -1.49
N PHE A 127 5.49 -0.25 -1.82
CA PHE A 127 5.99 0.87 -1.04
C PHE A 127 4.91 1.94 -0.84
N ARG A 128 4.25 2.37 -1.93
CA ARG A 128 3.22 3.41 -1.85
C ARG A 128 2.00 2.95 -1.04
N ILE A 129 1.55 1.70 -1.20
CA ILE A 129 0.46 1.14 -0.40
C ILE A 129 0.81 1.21 1.10
N LEU A 130 1.98 0.69 1.49
CA LEU A 130 2.40 0.64 2.89
C LEU A 130 2.64 2.04 3.47
N LEU A 131 3.24 2.94 2.68
CA LEU A 131 3.47 4.32 3.08
C LEU A 131 2.16 5.10 3.26
N ASN A 132 1.22 4.98 2.31
CA ASN A 132 -0.09 5.63 2.41
C ASN A 132 -0.83 5.19 3.70
N LEU A 133 -0.89 3.88 3.96
CA LEU A 133 -1.51 3.35 5.17
C LEU A 133 -0.79 3.85 6.43
N LEU A 134 0.55 3.85 6.43
CA LEU A 134 1.34 4.34 7.55
C LEU A 134 1.06 5.83 7.82
N MET A 135 0.98 6.65 6.77
CA MET A 135 0.66 8.07 6.88
C MET A 135 -0.77 8.30 7.40
N ASP A 136 -1.73 7.53 6.89
CA ASP A 136 -3.15 7.66 7.25
C ASP A 136 -3.37 7.34 8.74
N VAL A 137 -2.81 6.25 9.26
CA VAL A 137 -2.96 5.89 10.69
C VAL A 137 -2.22 6.82 11.64
N ASN A 138 -1.21 7.53 11.13
CA ASN A 138 -0.41 8.48 11.90
C ASN A 138 -0.90 9.92 11.77
N SER A 139 -1.89 10.18 10.93
CA SER A 139 -2.56 11.47 10.83
C SER A 139 -3.38 11.75 12.10
N PRO A 140 -3.53 13.02 12.52
CA PRO A 140 -4.37 13.36 13.67
C PRO A 140 -5.83 12.97 13.41
N ASP A 141 -6.27 11.86 14.00
CA ASP A 141 -7.65 11.37 13.93
C ASP A 141 -8.05 10.79 15.31
N PRO A 142 -9.10 11.35 15.97
CA PRO A 142 -9.59 10.85 17.25
C PRO A 142 -9.94 9.36 17.23
N ASN A 143 -10.26 8.79 16.07
CA ASN A 143 -10.56 7.37 15.94
C ASN A 143 -9.33 6.49 16.25
N PHE A 144 -8.10 6.94 15.98
CA PHE A 144 -6.90 6.11 16.08
C PHE A 144 -6.07 6.35 17.34
N GLU A 145 -6.32 7.44 18.08
CA GLU A 145 -5.50 7.88 19.20
C GLU A 145 -5.25 6.78 20.24
N HIS A 146 -6.31 6.03 20.60
CA HIS A 146 -6.27 5.01 21.64
C HIS A 146 -5.68 3.68 21.14
N ALA A 147 -5.56 3.49 19.82
CA ALA A 147 -5.05 2.28 19.19
C ALA A 147 -3.61 2.44 18.66
N THR A 148 -2.99 3.62 18.80
CA THR A 148 -1.69 3.98 18.20
C THR A 148 -0.62 2.88 18.33
N PHE A 149 -0.44 2.32 19.53
CA PHE A 149 0.57 1.26 19.73
C PHE A 149 0.22 -0.04 19.00
N GLN A 150 -1.05 -0.44 18.98
CA GLN A 150 -1.49 -1.64 18.26
C GLN A 150 -1.29 -1.48 16.76
N LEU A 151 -1.59 -0.30 16.22
CA LEU A 151 -1.37 0.01 14.80
C LEU A 151 0.12 -0.02 14.45
N LEU A 152 0.99 0.61 15.26
CA LEU A 152 2.44 0.54 15.08
C LEU A 152 2.96 -0.91 15.17
N SER A 153 2.47 -1.69 16.12
CA SER A 153 2.82 -3.10 16.27
C SER A 153 2.41 -3.94 15.04
N ALA A 154 1.25 -3.65 14.44
CA ALA A 154 0.83 -4.30 13.19
C ALA A 154 1.81 -4.01 12.04
N PHE A 155 2.29 -2.76 11.91
CA PHE A 155 3.33 -2.41 10.94
C PHE A 155 4.67 -3.10 11.25
N CYS A 156 5.09 -3.17 12.51
CA CYS A 156 6.30 -3.91 12.90
C CYS A 156 6.23 -5.37 12.45
N ASN A 157 5.11 -6.04 12.70
CA ASN A 157 4.93 -7.43 12.31
C ASN A 157 4.96 -7.61 10.79
N ALA A 158 4.32 -6.70 10.05
CA ALA A 158 4.33 -6.71 8.59
C ALA A 158 5.74 -6.51 8.01
N PHE A 159 6.48 -5.50 8.50
CA PHE A 159 7.84 -5.23 8.04
C PHE A 159 8.81 -6.33 8.45
N HIS A 160 8.65 -6.91 9.64
CA HIS A 160 9.44 -8.08 10.03
C HIS A 160 9.17 -9.28 9.09
N ALA A 161 7.92 -9.48 8.67
CA ALA A 161 7.54 -10.57 7.78
C ALA A 161 8.15 -10.45 6.38
N CYS A 162 8.24 -9.23 5.82
CA CYS A 162 8.81 -8.96 4.49
C CYS A 162 10.23 -8.35 4.51
N ASN A 163 11.03 -8.70 5.52
CA ASN A 163 12.38 -8.17 5.67
C ASN A 163 13.33 -8.54 4.50
N PRO A 164 14.46 -7.83 4.31
CA PRO A 164 15.37 -8.03 3.19
C PRO A 164 16.01 -9.43 3.11
N LEU A 165 16.10 -10.17 4.23
CA LEU A 165 16.59 -11.55 4.20
C LEU A 165 15.57 -12.51 3.57
N ARG A 166 14.28 -12.15 3.59
CA ARG A 166 13.18 -12.91 2.98
C ARG A 166 12.81 -12.40 1.59
N VAL A 167 12.83 -11.09 1.40
CA VAL A 167 12.50 -10.44 0.12
C VAL A 167 13.60 -9.45 -0.27
N PRO A 168 14.72 -9.93 -0.85
CA PRO A 168 15.85 -9.06 -1.20
C PRO A 168 15.46 -7.92 -2.15
N ASN A 169 14.55 -8.19 -3.09
CA ASN A 169 14.12 -7.21 -4.10
C ASN A 169 13.23 -6.08 -3.53
N PHE A 170 12.87 -6.15 -2.25
CA PHE A 170 12.14 -5.12 -1.52
C PHE A 170 13.03 -4.32 -0.56
N ALA A 171 14.34 -4.58 -0.51
CA ALA A 171 15.23 -4.05 0.52
C ALA A 171 15.25 -2.51 0.62
N PHE A 172 15.26 -1.80 -0.51
CA PHE A 172 15.29 -0.34 -0.53
C PHE A 172 13.98 0.27 -0.01
N ALA A 173 12.84 -0.18 -0.53
CA ALA A 173 11.53 0.25 -0.05
C ALA A 173 11.33 -0.09 1.44
N TRP A 174 11.77 -1.28 1.86
CA TRP A 174 11.71 -1.70 3.26
C TRP A 174 12.50 -0.76 4.17
N LEU A 175 13.72 -0.38 3.78
CA LEU A 175 14.56 0.54 4.54
C LEU A 175 13.91 1.92 4.65
N GLU A 176 13.38 2.45 3.54
CA GLU A 176 12.66 3.72 3.55
C GLU A 176 11.42 3.71 4.46
N LEU A 177 10.69 2.59 4.50
CA LEU A 177 9.50 2.44 5.36
C LEU A 177 9.87 2.38 6.85
N ILE A 178 10.87 1.57 7.21
CA ILE A 178 11.30 1.45 8.61
C ILE A 178 11.97 2.72 9.10
N SER A 179 12.78 3.39 8.28
CA SER A 179 13.43 4.65 8.65
C SER A 179 12.50 5.87 8.55
N ASN A 180 11.21 5.67 8.23
CA ASN A 180 10.27 6.76 8.05
C ASN A 180 10.05 7.56 9.36
N ARG A 181 10.03 8.90 9.25
CA ARG A 181 9.80 9.82 10.38
C ARG A 181 8.48 9.61 11.12
N MET A 182 7.47 9.02 10.45
CA MET A 182 6.16 8.72 11.03
C MET A 182 6.12 7.35 11.70
N PHE A 183 7.17 6.53 11.58
CA PHE A 183 7.25 5.19 12.15
C PHE A 183 8.30 5.10 13.26
N MET A 184 9.59 5.13 12.92
CA MET A 184 10.67 4.82 13.87
C MET A 184 10.69 5.75 15.10
N PRO A 185 10.63 7.09 14.96
CA PRO A 185 10.62 7.95 16.14
C PRO A 185 9.42 7.68 17.05
N LYS A 186 8.23 7.45 16.46
CA LYS A 186 7.02 7.17 17.21
C LYS A 186 7.08 5.83 17.94
N LEU A 187 7.66 4.80 17.31
CA LEU A 187 7.87 3.49 17.91
C LEU A 187 8.82 3.57 19.13
N LEU A 188 9.92 4.30 18.99
CA LEU A 188 10.90 4.48 20.07
C LEU A 188 10.39 5.35 21.23
N MET A 189 9.44 6.25 20.96
CA MET A 189 8.80 7.11 21.98
C MET A 189 7.65 6.43 22.73
N VAL A 190 7.32 5.16 22.42
CA VAL A 190 6.29 4.43 23.16
C VAL A 190 6.71 4.28 24.62
N LYS A 191 5.78 4.60 25.54
CA LYS A 191 6.00 4.49 26.99
C LYS A 191 6.49 3.09 27.37
N GLN A 192 7.32 3.03 28.42
CA GLN A 192 7.88 1.77 28.94
C GLN A 192 8.76 1.01 27.94
N GLN A 193 9.33 1.69 26.93
CA GLN A 193 10.24 1.07 25.96
C GLN A 193 9.63 -0.12 25.21
N ARG A 194 8.30 -0.18 25.07
CA ARG A 194 7.63 -1.30 24.40
C ARG A 194 7.92 -1.42 22.91
N GLY A 195 8.54 -0.40 22.31
CA GLY A 195 8.99 -0.38 20.92
C GLY A 195 10.50 -0.46 20.73
N TRP A 196 11.27 -0.70 21.79
CA TRP A 196 12.73 -0.88 21.74
C TRP A 196 13.08 -2.34 21.42
#